data_AF-A0A425DKI6-F1
#
_entry.id   AF-A0A425DKI6-F1
#
_cell.length_a   1.000
_cell.length_b   1.000
_cell.length_c   1.000
_cell.angle_alpha   90.00
_cell.angle_beta   90.00
_cell.angle_gamma   90.00
#
_symmetry.space_group_name_H-M   'P 1'
#
loop_
_entity.id
_entity.type
_entity.pdbx_description
1 polymer ?
#
loop_
_entity_poly.entity_id
_entity_poly.type
_entity_poly.pdbx_seq_one_letter_code
_entity_poly.pdbx_strand_id
1 'polypeptide(L)'
;MATSDFTIATLVDMFPNVPLGRIRTVLASTHGDMDAAIDMLLDPSNARKRKAKPDIRCFFQSQSVARPPPKKVHITSSTPADSLHLTMASLVPWDPAKDPQKPKLLTLHTLNQHVPCLSLQTDFLPHDQASDMLTEMMAASADWIRTKWVIVDREVESPHHTQLYGLEEAHLARKADLYTNTGTAATNMQQFTPMLHAVKDPVEAAVNHALASRVRHPLEAPGPWVANLALGNVYRTSDQSVGSHSDTMTELGPRPTIASLTLGAERVFRIKRLATSTTPAQTFNVKLPHNSLLIMFPPFQVVHVHIVLELRLLKVHPVAGETRVNLTFRMMRANYVRHMPQCRCGKPAVLRTANRPSKKHVGEYFYMCAGSVPASCSYFCWLRDRLPLLLEGAATATASRDYGVDDQKS
;
A
#
# COMPACT_ATOMS: atom_id res chain seq x y z
N MET A 1 -25.73 -6.75 31.63
CA MET A 1 -26.03 -6.66 30.18
C MET A 1 -25.17 -5.60 29.47
N ALA A 2 -25.03 -4.36 29.98
CA ALA A 2 -24.23 -3.30 29.34
C ALA A 2 -22.73 -3.63 29.12
N THR A 3 -22.12 -4.46 29.97
CA THR A 3 -20.71 -4.88 29.85
C THR A 3 -20.46 -5.82 28.68
N SER A 4 -21.42 -6.68 28.34
CA SER A 4 -21.29 -7.63 27.23
C SER A 4 -21.29 -6.92 25.87
N ASP A 5 -22.15 -5.91 25.70
CA ASP A 5 -22.29 -5.22 24.41
C ASP A 5 -21.07 -4.34 24.10
N PHE A 6 -20.49 -3.72 25.12
CA PHE A 6 -19.24 -2.96 24.99
C PHE A 6 -18.05 -3.86 24.62
N THR A 7 -17.92 -5.02 25.25
CA THR A 7 -16.85 -5.99 24.92
C THR A 7 -17.02 -6.53 23.50
N ILE A 8 -18.25 -6.84 23.08
CA ILE A 8 -18.53 -7.25 21.70
C ILE A 8 -18.15 -6.16 20.71
N ALA A 9 -18.56 -4.90 20.95
CA ALA A 9 -18.23 -3.78 20.07
C ALA A 9 -16.70 -3.61 19.93
N THR A 10 -15.97 -3.71 21.03
CA THR A 10 -14.51 -3.59 21.03
C THR A 10 -13.85 -4.73 20.26
N LEU A 11 -14.31 -5.97 20.41
CA LEU A 11 -13.79 -7.10 19.64
C LEU A 11 -14.13 -7.01 18.15
N VAL A 12 -15.30 -6.49 17.79
CA VAL A 12 -15.66 -6.21 16.39
C VAL A 12 -14.70 -5.18 15.80
N ASP A 13 -14.36 -4.14 16.54
CA ASP A 13 -13.39 -3.14 16.10
C ASP A 13 -11.95 -3.69 15.97
N MET A 14 -11.56 -4.62 16.84
CA MET A 14 -10.27 -5.30 16.78
C MET A 14 -10.21 -6.33 15.63
N PHE A 15 -11.31 -7.03 15.39
CA PHE A 15 -11.43 -8.16 14.46
C PHE A 15 -12.60 -7.99 13.47
N PRO A 16 -12.63 -6.93 12.65
CA PRO A 16 -13.80 -6.58 11.84
C PRO A 16 -14.14 -7.59 10.73
N ASN A 17 -13.21 -8.48 10.40
CA ASN A 17 -13.40 -9.53 9.39
C ASN A 17 -13.93 -10.84 10.01
N VAL A 18 -13.97 -10.94 11.34
CA VAL A 18 -14.44 -12.13 12.05
C VAL A 18 -15.97 -12.06 12.17
N PRO A 19 -16.71 -13.14 11.84
CA PRO A 19 -18.17 -13.14 11.98
C PRO A 19 -18.61 -12.88 13.42
N LEU A 20 -19.65 -12.06 13.61
CA LEU A 20 -20.18 -11.71 14.93
C LEU A 20 -20.59 -12.95 15.73
N GLY A 21 -21.14 -13.97 15.08
CA GLY A 21 -21.46 -15.25 15.72
C GLY A 21 -20.22 -15.91 16.34
N ARG A 22 -19.07 -15.88 15.67
CA ARG A 22 -17.80 -16.41 16.20
C ARG A 22 -17.29 -15.57 17.37
N ILE A 23 -17.37 -14.24 17.30
CA ILE A 23 -17.00 -13.36 18.40
C ILE A 23 -17.86 -13.67 19.64
N ARG A 24 -19.18 -13.82 19.46
CA ARG A 24 -20.11 -14.20 20.54
C ARG A 24 -19.79 -15.59 21.11
N THR A 25 -19.50 -16.58 20.27
CA THR A 25 -19.11 -17.93 20.72
C THR A 25 -17.82 -17.90 21.54
N VAL A 26 -16.79 -17.18 21.08
CA VAL A 26 -15.51 -17.08 21.78
C VAL A 26 -15.66 -16.35 23.12
N LEU A 27 -16.45 -15.26 23.15
CA LEU A 27 -16.76 -14.57 24.41
C LEU A 27 -17.53 -15.45 25.38
N ALA A 28 -18.50 -16.23 24.89
CA ALA A 28 -19.24 -17.16 25.72
C ALA A 28 -18.33 -18.27 26.28
N SER A 29 -17.41 -18.82 25.48
CA SER A 29 -16.48 -19.87 25.93
C SER A 29 -15.39 -19.35 26.88
N THR A 30 -15.13 -18.05 26.88
CA THR A 30 -14.17 -17.40 27.78
C THR A 30 -14.86 -16.71 28.96
N HIS A 31 -16.16 -16.95 29.16
CA HIS A 31 -16.97 -16.34 30.22
C HIS A 31 -16.92 -14.80 30.24
N GLY A 32 -16.72 -14.18 29.08
CA GLY A 32 -16.63 -12.71 28.94
C GLY A 32 -15.24 -12.13 29.20
N ASP A 33 -14.22 -12.96 29.46
CA ASP A 33 -12.83 -12.52 29.58
C ASP A 33 -12.31 -12.00 28.22
N MET A 34 -12.00 -10.71 28.17
CA MET A 34 -11.58 -10.04 26.96
C MET A 34 -10.20 -10.50 26.48
N ASP A 35 -9.27 -10.75 27.40
CA ASP A 35 -7.90 -11.13 27.04
C ASP A 35 -7.84 -12.55 26.52
N ALA A 36 -8.52 -13.49 27.21
CA ALA A 36 -8.65 -14.86 26.74
C ALA A 36 -9.39 -14.93 25.38
N ALA A 37 -10.41 -14.09 25.17
CA ALA A 37 -11.11 -14.02 23.89
C ALA A 37 -10.22 -13.52 22.75
N ILE A 38 -9.37 -12.51 23.02
CA ILE A 38 -8.40 -12.00 22.05
C ILE A 38 -7.38 -13.08 21.68
N ASP A 39 -6.83 -13.78 22.67
CA ASP A 39 -5.81 -14.81 22.45
C ASP A 39 -6.38 -15.97 21.60
N MET A 40 -7.62 -16.40 21.87
CA MET A 40 -8.32 -17.38 21.05
C MET A 40 -8.59 -16.90 19.61
N LEU A 41 -8.84 -15.61 19.41
CA LEU A 41 -9.07 -15.02 18.08
C LEU A 41 -7.77 -14.83 17.29
N LEU A 42 -6.64 -14.65 17.98
CA LEU A 42 -5.30 -14.55 17.39
C LEU A 42 -4.70 -15.92 17.05
N ASP A 43 -5.10 -16.98 17.75
CA ASP A 43 -4.57 -18.33 17.53
C ASP A 43 -4.86 -18.83 16.09
N PRO A 44 -3.82 -19.02 15.26
CA PRO A 44 -3.96 -19.49 13.89
C PRO A 44 -4.48 -20.93 13.80
N SER A 45 -4.38 -21.74 14.86
CA SER A 45 -4.94 -23.10 14.90
C SER A 45 -6.47 -23.10 14.85
N ASN A 46 -7.09 -22.03 15.38
CA ASN A 46 -8.53 -21.82 15.44
C ASN A 46 -9.09 -21.06 14.24
N ALA A 47 -8.24 -20.51 13.36
CA ALA A 47 -8.69 -19.97 12.10
C ALA A 47 -9.23 -21.13 11.25
N ARG A 48 -10.51 -21.07 10.81
CA ARG A 48 -11.08 -22.04 9.87
C ARG A 48 -10.05 -22.28 8.77
N LYS A 49 -9.58 -23.53 8.63
CA LYS A 49 -8.80 -23.97 7.47
C LYS A 49 -9.52 -23.40 6.25
N ARG A 50 -8.90 -22.45 5.53
CA ARG A 50 -9.43 -22.00 4.24
C ARG A 50 -9.74 -23.29 3.48
N LYS A 51 -10.99 -23.46 3.02
CA LYS A 51 -11.33 -24.63 2.18
C LYS A 51 -10.19 -24.77 1.17
N ALA A 52 -9.50 -25.90 1.22
CA ALA A 52 -8.44 -26.18 0.26
C ALA A 52 -9.09 -26.06 -1.11
N LYS A 53 -8.79 -24.97 -1.83
CA LYS A 53 -9.12 -24.90 -3.24
C LYS A 53 -8.38 -26.07 -3.90
N PRO A 54 -8.96 -26.71 -4.92
CA PRO A 54 -8.42 -27.93 -5.50
C PRO A 54 -6.93 -27.78 -5.77
N ASP A 55 -6.18 -28.86 -5.48
CA ASP A 55 -4.75 -28.94 -5.77
C ASP A 55 -4.52 -28.40 -7.19
N ILE A 56 -3.58 -27.47 -7.34
CA ILE A 56 -3.26 -26.90 -8.64
C ILE A 56 -2.92 -27.98 -9.67
N ARG A 57 -2.45 -29.16 -9.21
CA ARG A 57 -2.23 -30.36 -10.04
C ARG A 57 -3.50 -30.90 -10.72
N CYS A 58 -4.68 -30.72 -10.12
CA CYS A 58 -5.95 -31.14 -10.73
C CYS A 58 -6.29 -30.32 -11.98
N PHE A 59 -5.82 -29.07 -12.10
CA PHE A 59 -6.04 -28.24 -13.29
C PHE A 59 -5.18 -28.67 -14.49
N PHE A 60 -4.14 -29.48 -14.27
CA PHE A 60 -3.28 -30.01 -15.33
C PHE A 60 -3.73 -31.40 -15.83
N GLN A 61 -4.85 -31.93 -15.31
CA GLN A 61 -5.34 -33.27 -15.64
C GLN A 61 -6.74 -33.24 -16.29
N SER A 62 -6.87 -32.63 -17.47
CA SER A 62 -7.89 -32.89 -18.52
C SER A 62 -7.93 -31.70 -19.50
N GLN A 63 -7.94 -31.80 -20.83
CA GLN A 63 -7.81 -32.86 -21.82
C GLN A 63 -6.93 -32.27 -22.94
N SER A 64 -5.85 -32.95 -23.34
CA SER A 64 -5.28 -32.73 -24.68
C SER A 64 -4.67 -34.04 -25.18
N VAL A 65 -4.85 -34.23 -26.48
CA VAL A 65 -4.57 -35.42 -27.29
C VAL A 65 -3.24 -36.09 -26.94
N ALA A 66 -3.26 -37.43 -26.94
CA ALA A 66 -2.15 -38.33 -26.64
C ALA A 66 -0.83 -37.90 -27.30
N ARG A 67 0.01 -37.21 -26.52
CA ARG A 67 1.44 -37.09 -26.76
C ARG A 67 2.12 -37.74 -25.56
N PRO A 68 3.06 -38.70 -25.75
CA PRO A 68 3.70 -39.35 -24.63
C PRO A 68 4.36 -38.29 -23.75
N PRO A 69 4.32 -38.45 -22.41
CA PRO A 69 4.93 -37.50 -21.49
C PRO A 69 6.39 -37.30 -21.92
N PRO A 70 6.92 -36.05 -21.90
CA PRO A 70 8.34 -35.86 -22.08
C PRO A 70 9.05 -36.76 -21.06
N LYS A 71 9.99 -37.60 -21.53
CA LYS A 71 10.80 -38.45 -20.67
C LYS A 71 11.27 -37.60 -19.50
N LYS A 72 11.11 -38.10 -18.27
CA LYS A 72 11.59 -37.44 -17.04
C LYS A 72 12.96 -36.84 -17.34
N VAL A 73 13.03 -35.51 -17.48
CA VAL A 73 14.31 -34.83 -17.40
C VAL A 73 14.66 -34.93 -15.93
N HIS A 74 15.40 -35.98 -15.60
CA HIS A 74 16.19 -35.97 -14.38
C HIS A 74 16.99 -34.67 -14.45
N ILE A 75 16.72 -33.75 -13.53
CA ILE A 75 17.66 -32.68 -13.24
C ILE A 75 18.90 -33.42 -12.75
N THR A 76 19.84 -33.68 -13.64
CA THR A 76 21.18 -34.11 -13.29
C THR A 76 21.81 -32.90 -12.62
N SER A 77 21.71 -32.83 -11.30
CA SER A 77 22.55 -31.96 -10.51
C SER A 77 23.99 -32.42 -10.76
N SER A 78 24.67 -31.75 -11.68
CA SER A 78 26.12 -31.88 -11.87
C SER A 78 26.85 -31.15 -10.75
N THR A 79 26.59 -31.57 -9.51
CA THR A 79 27.33 -31.19 -8.32
C THR A 79 27.58 -32.49 -7.56
N PRO A 80 28.85 -32.89 -7.38
CA PRO A 80 29.20 -34.05 -6.56
C PRO A 80 28.57 -33.92 -5.17
N ALA A 81 27.97 -34.99 -4.67
CA ALA A 81 27.30 -35.03 -3.37
C ALA A 81 28.24 -34.61 -2.21
N ASP A 82 29.55 -34.73 -2.39
CA ASP A 82 30.57 -34.40 -1.41
C ASP A 82 30.83 -32.87 -1.26
N SER A 83 30.27 -32.03 -2.12
CA SER A 83 30.54 -30.57 -2.11
C SER A 83 29.44 -29.73 -1.46
N LEU A 84 28.36 -30.34 -0.97
CA LEU A 84 27.29 -29.63 -0.29
C LEU A 84 27.42 -29.82 1.22
N HIS A 85 28.21 -28.97 1.86
CA HIS A 85 27.99 -28.62 3.28
C HIS A 85 26.64 -27.90 3.40
N LEU A 86 25.54 -28.63 3.21
CA LEU A 86 24.20 -28.19 3.53
C LEU A 86 24.09 -28.21 5.04
N THR A 87 24.38 -27.07 5.66
CA THR A 87 23.99 -26.82 7.04
C THR A 87 22.48 -26.92 7.08
N MET A 88 21.95 -28.01 7.66
CA MET A 88 20.53 -28.12 7.94
C MET A 88 20.11 -26.88 8.72
N ALA A 89 19.03 -26.24 8.31
CA ALA A 89 18.50 -25.09 9.04
C ALA A 89 18.23 -25.53 10.48
N SER A 90 19.02 -25.01 11.42
CA SER A 90 18.83 -25.32 12.83
C SER A 90 17.44 -24.86 13.25
N LEU A 91 16.74 -25.70 14.03
CA LEU A 91 15.46 -25.33 14.63
C LEU A 91 15.70 -24.11 15.52
N VAL A 92 15.24 -22.95 15.05
CA VAL A 92 15.25 -21.73 15.85
C VAL A 92 14.17 -21.92 16.93
N PRO A 93 14.52 -21.83 18.23
CA PRO A 93 13.53 -21.90 19.30
C PRO A 93 12.42 -20.88 19.08
N TRP A 94 11.17 -21.29 19.33
CA TRP A 94 10.02 -20.39 19.26
C TRP A 94 10.22 -19.26 20.27
N ASP A 95 10.04 -18.02 19.80
CA ASP A 95 10.27 -16.81 20.58
C ASP A 95 8.91 -16.13 20.81
N PRO A 96 8.32 -16.24 22.01
CA PRO A 96 7.03 -15.63 22.33
C PRO A 96 7.03 -14.11 22.16
N ALA A 97 8.20 -13.45 22.20
CA ALA A 97 8.28 -12.01 21.93
C ALA A 97 7.96 -11.68 20.46
N LYS A 98 8.00 -12.66 19.55
CA LYS A 98 7.64 -12.51 18.14
C LYS A 98 6.17 -12.81 17.84
N ASP A 99 5.38 -13.16 18.85
CA ASP A 99 3.96 -13.44 18.67
C ASP A 99 3.18 -12.22 18.18
N PRO A 100 2.09 -12.44 17.42
CA PRO A 100 1.23 -11.37 16.96
C PRO A 100 0.65 -10.59 18.14
N GLN A 101 1.07 -9.34 18.30
CA GLN A 101 0.52 -8.47 19.33
C GLN A 101 -0.95 -8.14 19.06
N LYS A 102 -1.72 -7.98 20.14
CA LYS A 102 -3.15 -7.62 20.11
C LYS A 102 -3.37 -6.37 19.24
N PRO A 103 -4.30 -6.39 18.25
CA PRO A 103 -4.59 -5.22 17.44
C PRO A 103 -5.05 -4.05 18.32
N LYS A 104 -4.48 -2.86 18.12
CA LYS A 104 -4.88 -1.66 18.87
C LYS A 104 -5.74 -0.77 17.98
N LEU A 105 -6.93 -0.40 18.45
CA LEU A 105 -7.73 0.64 17.80
C LEU A 105 -7.13 2.01 18.17
N LEU A 106 -6.76 2.80 17.16
CA LEU A 106 -6.22 4.14 17.34
C LEU A 106 -7.32 5.17 17.14
N THR A 107 -7.33 6.17 18.02
CA THR A 107 -8.15 7.38 17.93
C THR A 107 -7.28 8.53 17.45
N LEU A 108 -7.88 9.68 17.15
CA LEU A 108 -7.14 10.89 16.79
C LEU A 108 -6.06 11.26 17.84
N HIS A 109 -6.39 11.07 19.13
CA HIS A 109 -5.51 11.38 20.26
C HIS A 109 -4.35 10.38 20.42
N THR A 110 -4.57 9.10 20.13
CA THR A 110 -3.56 8.04 20.32
C THR A 110 -2.75 7.75 19.07
N LEU A 111 -3.18 8.26 17.90
CA LEU A 111 -2.54 8.03 16.60
C LEU A 111 -1.05 8.40 16.63
N ASN A 112 -0.73 9.65 17.01
CA ASN A 112 0.64 10.15 16.98
C ASN A 112 1.56 9.45 17.99
N GLN A 113 1.00 8.97 19.12
CA GLN A 113 1.75 8.23 20.14
C GLN A 113 2.20 6.86 19.64
N HIS A 114 1.34 6.18 18.86
CA HIS A 114 1.62 4.83 18.36
C HIS A 114 2.28 4.81 16.98
N VAL A 115 1.93 5.77 16.13
CA VAL A 115 2.39 5.87 14.74
C VAL A 115 2.71 7.35 14.41
N PRO A 116 3.84 7.90 14.90
CA PRO A 116 4.20 9.34 14.75
C PRO A 116 4.51 9.80 13.32
N CYS A 117 4.47 8.86 12.37
CA CYS A 117 4.58 9.12 10.94
C CYS A 117 3.19 9.19 10.26
N LEU A 118 2.12 9.28 11.04
CA LEU A 118 0.76 9.57 10.56
C LEU A 118 0.23 10.87 11.13
N SER A 119 -0.56 11.59 10.32
CA SER A 119 -1.45 12.65 10.78
C SER A 119 -2.84 12.37 10.21
N LEU A 120 -3.87 12.47 11.04
CA LEU A 120 -5.26 12.30 10.63
C LEU A 120 -5.99 13.62 10.89
N GLN A 121 -6.72 14.12 9.91
CA GLN A 121 -7.64 15.23 10.05
C GLN A 121 -9.03 14.73 9.68
N THR A 122 -10.03 15.02 10.51
CA THR A 122 -11.44 14.74 10.25
C THR A 122 -12.13 16.03 9.82
N ASP A 123 -13.20 15.91 9.03
CA ASP A 123 -13.93 17.06 8.48
C ASP A 123 -12.99 18.02 7.73
N PHE A 124 -12.14 17.44 6.87
CA PHE A 124 -11.01 18.13 6.26
C PHE A 124 -11.41 19.22 5.25
N LEU A 125 -12.27 18.89 4.28
CA LEU A 125 -12.81 19.84 3.31
C LEU A 125 -14.09 20.51 3.85
N PRO A 126 -14.49 21.68 3.34
CA PRO A 126 -15.86 22.16 3.46
C PRO A 126 -16.88 21.07 3.08
N HIS A 127 -17.96 20.94 3.85
CA HIS A 127 -18.90 19.82 3.74
C HIS A 127 -19.57 19.70 2.35
N ASP A 128 -19.89 20.85 1.76
CA ASP A 128 -20.35 21.02 0.39
C ASP A 128 -19.29 20.51 -0.60
N GLN A 129 -18.04 20.97 -0.50
CA GLN A 129 -16.95 20.49 -1.37
C GLN A 129 -16.70 18.98 -1.23
N ALA A 130 -16.78 18.43 0.00
CA ALA A 130 -16.63 16.99 0.24
C ALA A 130 -17.78 16.18 -0.39
N SER A 131 -19.00 16.71 -0.34
CA SER A 131 -20.19 16.10 -0.92
C SER A 131 -20.16 16.13 -2.44
N ASP A 132 -19.77 17.26 -3.02
CA ASP A 132 -19.61 17.42 -4.46
C ASP A 132 -18.52 16.49 -4.99
N MET A 133 -17.37 16.43 -4.30
CA MET A 133 -16.28 15.53 -4.68
C MET A 133 -16.67 14.05 -4.58
N LEU A 134 -17.43 13.67 -3.55
CA LEU A 134 -17.94 12.31 -3.43
C LEU A 134 -18.88 11.97 -4.60
N THR A 135 -19.76 12.90 -4.97
CA THR A 135 -20.73 12.71 -6.05
C THR A 135 -20.03 12.60 -7.41
N GLU A 136 -19.09 13.50 -7.71
CA GLU A 136 -18.27 13.45 -8.93
C GLU A 136 -17.49 12.13 -9.01
N MET A 137 -16.78 11.75 -7.94
CA MET A 137 -15.97 10.54 -7.98
C MET A 137 -16.81 9.27 -8.04
N MET A 138 -18.00 9.25 -7.43
CA MET A 138 -18.93 8.12 -7.60
C MET A 138 -19.38 7.99 -9.06
N ALA A 139 -19.75 9.10 -9.71
CA ALA A 139 -20.12 9.11 -11.12
C ALA A 139 -18.94 8.69 -12.02
N ALA A 140 -17.77 9.31 -11.85
CA ALA A 140 -16.55 8.97 -12.59
C ALA A 140 -16.10 7.52 -12.36
N SER A 141 -16.41 6.93 -11.19
CA SER A 141 -16.03 5.57 -10.87
C SER A 141 -16.68 4.50 -11.74
N ALA A 142 -17.74 4.85 -12.49
CA ALA A 142 -18.38 3.95 -13.44
C ALA A 142 -17.37 3.36 -14.46
N ASP A 143 -16.40 4.17 -14.88
CA ASP A 143 -15.39 3.79 -15.88
C ASP A 143 -14.06 3.30 -15.28
N TRP A 144 -13.96 3.22 -13.95
CA TRP A 144 -12.74 2.75 -13.29
C TRP A 144 -12.57 1.26 -13.50
N ILE A 145 -11.33 0.78 -13.52
CA ILE A 145 -11.05 -0.63 -13.85
C ILE A 145 -10.68 -1.44 -12.61
N ARG A 146 -10.92 -2.74 -12.67
CA ARG A 146 -10.30 -3.70 -11.74
C ARG A 146 -8.97 -4.15 -12.32
N THR A 147 -7.92 -3.98 -11.53
CA THR A 147 -6.57 -4.32 -11.96
C THR A 147 -6.32 -5.81 -11.83
N LYS A 148 -5.55 -6.38 -12.75
CA LYS A 148 -5.21 -7.80 -12.75
C LYS A 148 -3.71 -7.99 -12.64
N TRP A 149 -3.28 -9.03 -11.95
CA TRP A 149 -1.88 -9.40 -11.84
C TRP A 149 -1.72 -10.89 -11.57
N VAL A 150 -0.51 -11.42 -11.70
CA VAL A 150 -0.22 -12.83 -11.46
C VAL A 150 0.37 -13.00 -10.06
N ILE A 151 -0.27 -13.80 -9.22
CA ILE A 151 0.27 -14.28 -7.94
C ILE A 151 0.43 -15.80 -8.05
N VAL A 152 1.67 -16.30 -7.92
CA VAL A 152 1.97 -17.75 -7.91
C VAL A 152 1.32 -18.44 -9.12
N ASP A 153 1.65 -17.94 -10.32
CA ASP A 153 1.16 -18.42 -11.61
C ASP A 153 -0.36 -18.44 -11.78
N ARG A 154 -1.08 -17.68 -10.95
CA ARG A 154 -2.52 -17.46 -11.07
C ARG A 154 -2.82 -16.00 -11.32
N GLU A 155 -3.55 -15.73 -12.39
CA GLU A 155 -4.17 -14.42 -12.60
C GLU A 155 -5.19 -14.19 -11.48
N VAL A 156 -5.04 -13.06 -10.80
CA VAL A 156 -5.96 -12.58 -9.78
C VAL A 156 -6.37 -11.15 -10.14
N GLU A 157 -7.57 -10.80 -9.72
CA GLU A 157 -8.16 -9.49 -9.98
C GLU A 157 -8.39 -8.76 -8.65
N SER A 158 -8.11 -7.46 -8.63
CA SER A 158 -8.39 -6.60 -7.48
C SER A 158 -9.87 -6.62 -7.14
N PRO A 159 -10.29 -6.73 -5.87
CA PRO A 159 -11.70 -6.66 -5.50
C PRO A 159 -12.26 -5.23 -5.53
N HIS A 160 -11.43 -4.18 -5.68
CA HIS A 160 -11.85 -2.79 -5.83
C HIS A 160 -11.50 -2.25 -7.22
N HIS A 161 -12.12 -1.11 -7.60
CA HIS A 161 -11.81 -0.44 -8.87
C HIS A 161 -10.88 0.74 -8.62
N THR A 162 -10.06 1.07 -9.60
CA THR A 162 -9.03 2.10 -9.48
C THR A 162 -8.88 2.93 -10.75
N GLN A 163 -8.46 4.17 -10.56
CA GLN A 163 -8.16 5.13 -11.63
C GLN A 163 -6.95 5.97 -11.22
N LEU A 164 -6.01 6.16 -12.16
CA LEU A 164 -4.84 7.00 -11.94
C LEU A 164 -5.07 8.36 -12.59
N TYR A 165 -4.80 9.44 -11.87
CA TYR A 165 -4.91 10.81 -12.34
C TYR A 165 -3.54 11.49 -12.30
N GLY A 166 -3.23 12.31 -13.29
CA GLY A 166 -2.02 13.14 -13.37
C GLY A 166 -2.34 14.60 -13.59
N LEU A 167 -1.48 15.48 -13.06
CA LEU A 167 -1.65 16.92 -13.21
C LEU A 167 -1.37 17.42 -14.64
N GLU A 168 -0.35 16.88 -15.30
CA GLU A 168 0.10 17.35 -16.62
C GLU A 168 0.12 16.19 -17.63
N GLU A 169 -0.16 16.50 -18.89
CA GLU A 169 -0.19 15.53 -19.99
C GLU A 169 1.18 14.83 -20.19
N ALA A 170 2.28 15.55 -19.95
CA ALA A 170 3.62 14.99 -20.00
C ALA A 170 3.85 13.84 -18.98
N HIS A 171 3.14 13.87 -17.85
CA HIS A 171 3.17 12.77 -16.88
C HIS A 171 2.36 11.56 -17.38
N LEU A 172 1.28 11.79 -18.15
CA LEU A 172 0.46 10.74 -18.76
C LEU A 172 1.27 9.93 -19.79
N ALA A 173 2.11 10.61 -20.58
CA ALA A 173 2.94 9.99 -21.61
C ALA A 173 3.96 8.97 -21.06
N ARG A 174 4.36 9.10 -19.78
CA ARG A 174 5.35 8.23 -19.14
C ARG A 174 4.73 7.14 -18.26
N LYS A 175 3.39 7.05 -18.23
CA LYS A 175 2.66 6.09 -17.40
C LYS A 175 3.05 4.63 -17.68
N ALA A 176 3.29 4.29 -18.95
CA ALA A 176 3.73 2.95 -19.33
C ALA A 176 4.99 2.57 -18.54
N ASP A 177 6.03 3.42 -18.56
CA ASP A 177 7.30 3.18 -17.87
C ASP A 177 7.16 3.02 -16.34
N LEU A 178 6.19 3.72 -15.74
CA LEU A 178 6.00 3.78 -14.29
C LEU A 178 5.21 2.59 -13.73
N TYR A 179 4.27 2.06 -14.51
CA TYR A 179 3.28 1.09 -14.03
C TYR A 179 3.24 -0.22 -14.83
N THR A 180 4.13 -0.46 -15.82
CA THR A 180 4.14 -1.67 -16.68
C THR A 180 4.02 -3.01 -15.95
N ASN A 181 4.49 -3.10 -14.70
CA ASN A 181 4.51 -4.36 -13.93
C ASN A 181 3.67 -4.28 -12.64
N THR A 182 2.77 -3.31 -12.58
CA THR A 182 1.73 -3.22 -11.55
C THR A 182 0.40 -3.55 -12.21
N GLY A 183 -0.58 -4.02 -11.44
CA GLY A 183 -1.90 -4.34 -12.02
C GLY A 183 -2.58 -3.14 -12.70
N THR A 184 -2.11 -1.91 -12.48
CA THR A 184 -2.56 -0.65 -13.09
C THR A 184 -1.93 -0.36 -14.47
N ALA A 185 -1.11 -1.27 -15.01
CA ALA A 185 -0.53 -1.12 -16.36
C ALA A 185 -1.59 -0.89 -17.44
N ALA A 186 -2.78 -1.49 -17.28
CA ALA A 186 -3.90 -1.39 -18.20
C ALA A 186 -4.82 -0.17 -17.96
N THR A 187 -4.67 0.55 -16.85
CA THR A 187 -5.48 1.74 -16.58
C THR A 187 -5.03 2.86 -17.52
N ASN A 188 -5.91 3.59 -18.19
CA ASN A 188 -5.49 4.85 -18.84
C ASN A 188 -5.30 5.91 -17.75
N MET A 189 -4.17 6.62 -17.72
CA MET A 189 -4.01 7.73 -16.77
C MET A 189 -4.86 8.90 -17.28
N GLN A 190 -5.68 9.48 -16.42
CA GLN A 190 -6.55 10.61 -16.74
C GLN A 190 -5.92 11.90 -16.25
N GLN A 191 -6.29 13.04 -16.84
CA GLN A 191 -5.92 14.33 -16.29
C GLN A 191 -6.74 14.63 -15.02
N PHE A 192 -6.22 15.48 -14.14
CA PHE A 192 -6.98 16.00 -13.01
C PHE A 192 -8.25 16.71 -13.51
N THR A 193 -9.39 16.37 -12.92
CA THR A 193 -10.65 17.07 -13.14
C THR A 193 -10.61 18.44 -12.45
N PRO A 194 -11.48 19.40 -12.83
CA PRO A 194 -11.58 20.69 -12.14
C PRO A 194 -11.74 20.55 -10.62
N MET A 195 -12.50 19.56 -10.14
CA MET A 195 -12.66 19.30 -8.72
C MET A 195 -11.41 18.69 -8.07
N LEU A 196 -10.70 17.79 -8.76
CA LEU A 196 -9.39 17.32 -8.29
C LEU A 196 -8.39 18.48 -8.14
N HIS A 197 -8.41 19.45 -9.05
CA HIS A 197 -7.63 20.68 -8.92
C HIS A 197 -8.06 21.49 -7.69
N ALA A 198 -9.37 21.67 -7.47
CA ALA A 198 -9.87 22.42 -6.31
C ALA A 198 -9.53 21.77 -4.96
N VAL A 199 -9.50 20.44 -4.90
CA VAL A 199 -9.16 19.66 -3.68
C VAL A 199 -7.64 19.51 -3.49
N LYS A 200 -6.86 19.58 -4.58
CA LYS A 200 -5.39 19.50 -4.54
C LYS A 200 -4.79 20.57 -3.62
N ASP A 201 -5.22 21.82 -3.75
CA ASP A 201 -4.61 22.96 -3.06
C ASP A 201 -4.76 22.89 -1.52
N PRO A 202 -5.95 22.61 -0.93
CA PRO A 202 -6.04 22.41 0.51
C PRO A 202 -5.23 21.18 0.98
N VAL A 203 -5.16 20.10 0.18
CA VAL A 203 -4.33 18.92 0.51
C VAL A 203 -2.85 19.30 0.56
N GLU A 204 -2.35 20.04 -0.44
CA GLU A 204 -0.97 20.53 -0.44
C GLU A 204 -0.69 21.45 0.73
N ALA A 205 -1.59 22.38 1.04
CA ALA A 205 -1.45 23.27 2.18
C ALA A 205 -1.33 22.48 3.50
N ALA A 206 -2.21 21.49 3.71
CA ALA A 206 -2.19 20.64 4.90
C ALA A 206 -0.89 19.82 5.01
N VAL A 207 -0.44 19.21 3.91
CA VAL A 207 0.81 18.44 3.90
C VAL A 207 2.02 19.33 4.14
N ASN A 208 2.12 20.47 3.47
CA ASN A 208 3.25 21.39 3.62
C ASN A 208 3.29 22.02 5.02
N HIS A 209 2.15 22.38 5.59
CA HIS A 209 2.07 22.85 6.97
C HIS A 209 2.56 21.78 7.95
N ALA A 210 2.13 20.52 7.78
CA ALA A 210 2.58 19.43 8.63
C ALA A 210 4.07 19.09 8.43
N LEU A 211 4.61 19.27 7.22
CA LEU A 211 6.05 19.08 6.94
C LEU A 211 6.91 20.21 7.52
N ALA A 212 6.40 21.44 7.61
CA ALA A 212 7.16 22.60 8.13
C ALA A 212 7.58 22.44 9.60
N SER A 213 6.81 21.67 10.38
CA SER A 213 7.11 21.39 11.80
C SER A 213 8.02 20.17 12.00
N ARG A 214 8.49 19.52 10.93
CA ARG A 214 9.22 18.24 11.00
C ARG A 214 10.65 18.38 10.50
N VAL A 215 11.56 17.70 11.17
CA VAL A 215 12.91 17.47 10.65
C VAL A 215 12.83 16.47 9.51
N ARG A 216 13.27 16.87 8.31
CA ARG A 216 13.17 16.08 7.09
C ARG A 216 14.44 15.28 6.84
N HIS A 217 14.29 14.03 6.41
CA HIS A 217 15.42 13.21 6.00
C HIS A 217 16.01 13.74 4.68
N PRO A 218 17.34 13.71 4.47
CA PRO A 218 17.99 14.19 3.24
C PRO A 218 17.56 13.52 1.91
N LEU A 219 16.78 12.44 2.00
CA LEU A 219 16.27 11.70 0.82
C LEU A 219 14.84 12.11 0.46
N GLU A 220 14.17 12.87 1.32
CA GLU A 220 12.89 13.50 0.99
C GLU A 220 13.07 14.52 -0.14
N ALA A 221 11.97 14.94 -0.76
CA ALA A 221 12.02 16.01 -1.76
C ALA A 221 12.49 17.32 -1.10
N PRO A 222 13.46 18.06 -1.67
CA PRO A 222 14.03 19.24 -0.99
C PRO A 222 13.05 20.42 -0.87
N GLY A 223 12.09 20.53 -1.80
CA GLY A 223 11.11 21.62 -1.84
C GLY A 223 9.77 21.29 -1.17
N PRO A 224 8.77 22.16 -1.41
CA PRO A 224 7.37 21.89 -1.06
C PRO A 224 6.88 20.59 -1.67
N TRP A 225 5.99 19.92 -0.95
CA TRP A 225 5.26 18.77 -1.45
C TRP A 225 4.16 19.25 -2.40
N VAL A 226 4.07 18.62 -3.58
CA VAL A 226 3.11 18.94 -4.64
C VAL A 226 2.36 17.67 -5.04
N ALA A 227 1.05 17.73 -5.07
CA ALA A 227 0.17 16.67 -5.51
C ALA A 227 0.03 16.69 -7.04
N ASN A 228 0.98 16.05 -7.73
CA ASN A 228 0.99 15.93 -9.20
C ASN A 228 0.49 14.57 -9.70
N LEU A 229 0.13 13.67 -8.79
CA LEU A 229 -0.40 12.33 -9.04
C LEU A 229 -1.49 12.01 -8.00
N ALA A 230 -2.59 11.41 -8.43
CA ALA A 230 -3.61 10.88 -7.52
C ALA A 230 -4.05 9.48 -7.95
N LEU A 231 -4.14 8.55 -7.00
CA LEU A 231 -4.71 7.22 -7.23
C LEU A 231 -6.09 7.15 -6.57
N GLY A 232 -7.13 7.08 -7.40
CA GLY A 232 -8.50 6.82 -6.96
C GLY A 232 -8.74 5.33 -6.73
N ASN A 233 -9.37 4.99 -5.60
CA ASN A 233 -9.84 3.64 -5.30
C ASN A 233 -11.30 3.71 -4.81
N VAL A 234 -12.18 2.93 -5.43
CA VAL A 234 -13.59 2.82 -5.03
C VAL A 234 -13.89 1.43 -4.53
N TYR A 235 -14.50 1.37 -3.35
CA TYR A 235 -14.96 0.17 -2.68
C TYR A 235 -16.48 0.25 -2.59
N ARG A 236 -17.20 -0.38 -3.51
CA ARG A 236 -18.67 -0.28 -3.63
C ARG A 236 -19.42 -0.99 -2.51
N THR A 237 -18.85 -2.09 -2.02
CA THR A 237 -19.48 -2.99 -1.04
C THR A 237 -18.51 -3.36 0.07
N SER A 238 -19.04 -3.77 1.21
CA SER A 238 -18.27 -4.05 2.43
C SER A 238 -17.20 -5.13 2.26
N ASP A 239 -17.37 -6.05 1.31
CA ASP A 239 -16.47 -7.16 0.99
C ASP A 239 -15.32 -6.79 0.03
N GLN A 240 -15.29 -5.56 -0.48
CA GLN A 240 -14.17 -5.07 -1.27
C GLN A 240 -13.03 -4.58 -0.38
N SER A 241 -11.80 -4.91 -0.76
CA SER A 241 -10.61 -4.70 0.06
C SER A 241 -9.38 -4.33 -0.79
N VAL A 242 -8.27 -3.97 -0.14
CA VAL A 242 -6.95 -4.02 -0.77
C VAL A 242 -6.04 -4.77 0.16
N GLY A 243 -5.26 -5.72 -0.35
CA GLY A 243 -4.36 -6.56 0.46
C GLY A 243 -3.25 -5.77 1.14
N SER A 244 -2.58 -6.41 2.11
CA SER A 244 -1.48 -5.79 2.86
C SER A 244 -0.34 -5.37 1.92
N HIS A 245 0.00 -4.08 1.89
CA HIS A 245 1.05 -3.54 1.04
C HIS A 245 1.71 -2.28 1.63
N SER A 246 2.80 -1.86 1.02
CA SER A 246 3.32 -0.49 1.12
C SER A 246 3.27 0.12 -0.28
N ASP A 247 3.08 1.42 -0.39
CA ASP A 247 3.00 2.11 -1.67
C ASP A 247 4.30 1.94 -2.45
N THR A 248 4.18 1.81 -3.77
CA THR A 248 5.36 1.71 -4.64
C THR A 248 6.10 3.04 -4.64
N MET A 249 7.42 2.97 -4.55
CA MET A 249 8.28 4.14 -4.31
C MET A 249 9.01 4.62 -5.57
N THR A 250 8.88 3.94 -6.70
CA THR A 250 9.77 4.13 -7.86
C THR A 250 9.70 5.57 -8.40
N GLU A 251 8.51 6.03 -8.74
CA GLU A 251 8.21 7.36 -9.26
C GLU A 251 8.21 8.44 -8.17
N LEU A 252 7.96 8.04 -6.93
CA LEU A 252 7.91 8.91 -5.75
C LEU A 252 9.29 9.14 -5.13
N GLY A 253 10.27 8.33 -5.49
CA GLY A 253 11.57 8.24 -4.85
C GLY A 253 11.54 7.65 -3.43
N PRO A 254 12.71 7.60 -2.76
CA PRO A 254 12.82 7.22 -1.36
C PRO A 254 12.08 8.22 -0.46
N ARG A 255 11.66 7.77 0.73
CA ARG A 255 11.02 8.62 1.74
C ARG A 255 9.87 9.50 1.17
N PRO A 256 8.86 8.93 0.49
CA PRO A 256 7.74 9.71 -0.02
C PRO A 256 6.76 10.08 1.11
N THR A 257 6.21 11.27 1.02
CA THR A 257 5.01 11.68 1.76
C THR A 257 3.78 11.41 0.89
N ILE A 258 2.74 10.82 1.46
CA ILE A 258 1.50 10.46 0.74
C ILE A 258 0.31 10.98 1.54
N ALA A 259 -0.68 11.56 0.86
CA ALA A 259 -1.90 12.06 1.48
C ALA A 259 -3.11 11.30 0.95
N SER A 260 -3.95 10.77 1.84
CA SER A 260 -5.09 9.92 1.48
C SER A 260 -6.38 10.57 1.97
N LEU A 261 -7.16 11.11 1.04
CA LEU A 261 -8.49 11.65 1.30
C LEU A 261 -9.54 10.53 1.18
N THR A 262 -10.31 10.30 2.24
CA THR A 262 -11.40 9.32 2.28
C THR A 262 -12.75 10.02 2.23
N LEU A 263 -13.63 9.56 1.34
CA LEU A 263 -15.00 10.05 1.17
C LEU A 263 -15.98 8.86 1.16
N GLY A 264 -17.21 9.10 1.61
CA GLY A 264 -18.27 8.10 1.66
C GLY A 264 -18.21 7.22 2.91
N ALA A 265 -18.45 5.92 2.76
CA ALA A 265 -18.58 5.00 3.87
C ALA A 265 -17.30 4.87 4.72
N GLU A 266 -17.48 4.83 6.05
CA GLU A 266 -16.37 4.68 7.00
C GLU A 266 -15.81 3.25 6.92
N ARG A 267 -14.47 3.14 6.83
CA ARG A 267 -13.79 1.85 6.86
C ARG A 267 -12.58 1.83 7.78
N VAL A 268 -12.24 0.63 8.23
CA VAL A 268 -11.01 0.38 8.99
C VAL A 268 -9.82 0.32 8.04
N PHE A 269 -8.90 1.26 8.22
CA PHE A 269 -7.55 1.21 7.68
C PHE A 269 -6.65 0.53 8.71
N ARG A 270 -6.21 -0.69 8.40
CA ARG A 270 -5.33 -1.46 9.28
C ARG A 270 -3.89 -1.26 8.88
N ILE A 271 -3.05 -1.03 9.88
CA ILE A 271 -1.62 -0.79 9.76
C ILE A 271 -0.91 -1.90 10.53
N LYS A 272 0.12 -2.49 9.92
CA LYS A 272 1.00 -3.44 10.59
C LYS A 272 2.41 -2.89 10.56
N ARG A 273 2.93 -2.57 11.75
CA ARG A 273 4.35 -2.29 11.94
C ARG A 273 5.13 -3.58 11.76
N LEU A 274 6.15 -3.53 10.91
CA LEU A 274 7.03 -4.67 10.68
C LEU A 274 7.90 -4.92 11.91
N ALA A 275 8.19 -6.19 12.21
CA ALA A 275 9.10 -6.54 13.29
C ALA A 275 10.54 -6.13 12.95
N THR A 276 11.29 -5.67 13.94
CA THR A 276 12.74 -5.45 13.87
C THR A 276 13.45 -6.45 14.79
N SER A 277 14.78 -6.38 14.88
CA SER A 277 15.55 -7.16 15.86
C SER A 277 15.18 -6.82 17.31
N THR A 278 14.67 -5.62 17.57
CA THR A 278 14.40 -5.08 18.91
C THR A 278 12.93 -4.82 19.19
N THR A 279 12.07 -4.80 18.18
CA THR A 279 10.65 -4.49 18.34
C THR A 279 9.77 -5.51 17.65
N PRO A 280 8.75 -6.05 18.32
CA PRO A 280 7.83 -6.99 17.70
C PRO A 280 6.90 -6.30 16.71
N ALA A 281 6.35 -7.11 15.79
CA ALA A 281 5.31 -6.66 14.90
C ALA A 281 4.06 -6.27 15.70
N GLN A 282 3.43 -5.16 15.32
CA GLN A 282 2.25 -4.64 16.00
C GLN A 282 1.20 -4.25 14.97
N THR A 283 -0.04 -4.63 15.22
CA THR A 283 -1.18 -4.25 14.37
C THR A 283 -1.96 -3.10 15.02
N PHE A 284 -2.35 -2.13 14.20
CA PHE A 284 -3.17 -0.99 14.56
C PHE A 284 -4.36 -0.90 13.59
N ASN A 285 -5.52 -0.48 14.09
CA ASN A 285 -6.70 -0.18 13.29
C ASN A 285 -7.01 1.31 13.43
N VAL A 286 -7.30 2.00 12.33
CA VAL A 286 -7.74 3.40 12.31
C VAL A 286 -9.07 3.44 11.56
N LYS A 287 -10.11 4.02 12.16
CA LYS A 287 -11.37 4.28 11.46
C LYS A 287 -11.22 5.56 10.63
N LEU A 288 -11.48 5.47 9.33
CA LEU A 288 -11.44 6.60 8.42
C LEU A 288 -12.86 6.98 8.00
N PRO A 289 -13.48 7.98 8.64
CA PRO A 289 -14.83 8.43 8.27
C PRO A 289 -14.82 9.23 6.96
N HIS A 290 -16.02 9.56 6.48
CA HIS A 290 -16.23 10.54 5.42
C HIS A 290 -15.43 11.81 5.70
N ASN A 291 -14.84 12.41 4.66
CA ASN A 291 -14.09 13.66 4.71
C ASN A 291 -12.91 13.62 5.68
N SER A 292 -12.15 12.52 5.68
CA SER A 292 -10.93 12.38 6.47
C SER A 292 -9.69 12.42 5.60
N LEU A 293 -8.69 13.20 6.00
CA LEU A 293 -7.37 13.27 5.37
C LEU A 293 -6.34 12.56 6.25
N LEU A 294 -5.79 11.46 5.75
CA LEU A 294 -4.69 10.74 6.39
C LEU A 294 -3.38 11.02 5.65
N ILE A 295 -2.42 11.67 6.33
CA ILE A 295 -1.09 11.95 5.79
C ILE A 295 -0.10 10.92 6.33
N MET A 296 0.60 10.25 5.43
CA MET A 296 1.64 9.25 5.69
C MET A 296 3.01 9.86 5.42
N PHE A 297 3.72 10.25 6.48
CA PHE A 297 5.08 10.79 6.41
C PHE A 297 6.12 9.68 6.36
N PRO A 298 7.33 9.93 5.82
CA PRO A 298 8.46 9.04 6.01
C PRO A 298 8.73 8.80 7.51
N PRO A 299 9.13 7.58 7.91
CA PRO A 299 9.41 6.38 7.10
C PRO A 299 8.19 5.46 6.87
N PHE A 300 6.94 5.92 6.93
CA PHE A 300 5.75 5.05 6.99
C PHE A 300 5.77 3.88 5.99
N GLN A 301 6.02 4.15 4.71
CA GLN A 301 6.05 3.12 3.64
C GLN A 301 7.19 2.09 3.76
N VAL A 302 8.19 2.35 4.62
CA VAL A 302 9.31 1.43 4.86
C VAL A 302 9.03 0.51 6.04
N VAL A 303 8.50 1.05 7.13
CA VAL A 303 8.36 0.35 8.42
C VAL A 303 6.95 -0.17 8.70
N HIS A 304 5.96 0.24 7.90
CA HIS A 304 4.59 -0.23 7.98
C HIS A 304 4.10 -0.77 6.64
N VAL A 305 3.25 -1.79 6.71
CA VAL A 305 2.34 -2.18 5.64
C VAL A 305 0.92 -1.87 6.07
N HIS A 306 0.04 -1.58 5.12
CA HIS A 306 -1.33 -1.20 5.39
C HIS A 306 -2.32 -1.93 4.48
N ILE A 307 -3.58 -1.99 4.92
CA ILE A 307 -4.65 -2.79 4.32
C ILE A 307 -6.00 -2.09 4.55
N VAL A 308 -6.88 -2.11 3.54
CA VAL A 308 -8.32 -1.82 3.72
C VAL A 308 -9.02 -3.15 3.82
N LEU A 309 -9.68 -3.39 4.96
CA LEU A 309 -10.27 -4.68 5.27
C LEU A 309 -11.63 -4.87 4.61
N GLU A 310 -11.95 -6.13 4.31
CA GLU A 310 -13.34 -6.56 4.12
C GLU A 310 -14.06 -6.46 5.47
N LEU A 311 -15.17 -5.74 5.51
CA LEU A 311 -15.93 -5.49 6.73
C LEU A 311 -17.24 -6.28 6.69
N ARG A 312 -17.59 -6.90 7.82
CA ARG A 312 -18.92 -7.51 7.98
C ARG A 312 -20.00 -6.49 8.33
N LEU A 313 -19.62 -5.47 9.10
CA LEU A 313 -20.46 -4.34 9.47
C LEU A 313 -19.68 -3.08 9.14
N LEU A 314 -20.36 -2.13 8.49
CA LEU A 314 -19.77 -0.85 8.15
C LEU A 314 -20.75 0.27 8.49
N LYS A 315 -20.24 1.46 8.79
CA LYS A 315 -21.05 2.65 8.95
C LYS A 315 -21.26 3.27 7.56
N VAL A 316 -22.46 3.07 7.03
CA VAL A 316 -22.87 3.56 5.70
C VAL A 316 -22.94 5.09 5.66
N HIS A 317 -22.71 5.66 4.49
CA HIS A 317 -22.87 7.08 4.22
C HIS A 317 -24.30 7.37 3.74
N PRO A 318 -24.95 8.48 4.18
CA PRO A 318 -26.33 8.79 3.79
C PRO A 318 -26.58 8.82 2.28
N VAL A 319 -25.62 9.32 1.50
CA VAL A 319 -25.74 9.44 0.04
C VAL A 319 -25.10 8.26 -0.70
N ALA A 320 -23.99 7.72 -0.18
CA ALA A 320 -23.16 6.76 -0.91
C ALA A 320 -23.42 5.30 -0.50
N GLY A 321 -24.28 5.07 0.49
CA GLY A 321 -24.51 3.75 1.07
C GLY A 321 -23.20 3.13 1.58
N GLU A 322 -22.87 1.94 1.08
CA GLU A 322 -21.62 1.24 1.43
C GLU A 322 -20.37 1.73 0.68
N THR A 323 -20.56 2.61 -0.31
CA THR A 323 -19.50 3.03 -1.21
C THR A 323 -18.51 3.94 -0.48
N ARG A 324 -17.24 3.56 -0.52
CA ARG A 324 -16.11 4.38 -0.10
C ARG A 324 -15.29 4.76 -1.33
N VAL A 325 -15.02 6.05 -1.49
CA VAL A 325 -14.03 6.56 -2.43
C VAL A 325 -12.79 6.99 -1.65
N ASN A 326 -11.61 6.68 -2.16
CA ASN A 326 -10.35 7.14 -1.60
C ASN A 326 -9.47 7.72 -2.69
N LEU A 327 -8.93 8.92 -2.45
CA LEU A 327 -7.98 9.59 -3.34
C LEU A 327 -6.64 9.68 -2.64
N THR A 328 -5.66 8.93 -3.14
CA THR A 328 -4.30 8.92 -2.62
C THR A 328 -3.44 9.87 -3.44
N PHE A 329 -3.26 11.10 -2.98
CA PHE A 329 -2.40 12.11 -3.57
C PHE A 329 -0.92 11.84 -3.27
N ARG A 330 -0.10 12.05 -4.29
CA ARG A 330 1.31 11.68 -4.33
C ARG A 330 2.12 12.75 -5.08
N MET A 331 3.40 12.82 -4.76
CA MET A 331 4.38 13.67 -5.44
C MET A 331 5.35 12.79 -6.24
N MET A 332 5.14 12.70 -7.55
CA MET A 332 6.14 12.21 -8.48
C MET A 332 7.32 13.17 -8.54
N ARG A 333 8.53 12.62 -8.53
CA ARG A 333 9.77 13.41 -8.55
C ARG A 333 10.45 13.28 -9.90
N ALA A 334 10.51 14.40 -10.64
CA ALA A 334 10.98 14.43 -12.02
C ALA A 334 12.37 13.79 -12.22
N ASN A 335 13.30 13.99 -11.27
CA ASN A 335 14.63 13.38 -11.31
C ASN A 335 14.60 11.84 -11.19
N TYR A 336 13.72 11.27 -10.37
CA TYR A 336 13.54 9.81 -10.27
C TYR A 336 12.88 9.22 -11.50
N VAL A 337 11.91 9.92 -12.08
CA VAL A 337 11.25 9.50 -13.32
C VAL A 337 12.24 9.57 -14.50
N ARG A 338 12.98 10.68 -14.67
CA ARG A 338 13.97 10.86 -15.75
C ARG A 338 15.13 9.88 -15.68
N HIS A 339 15.68 9.63 -14.49
CA HIS A 339 16.87 8.78 -14.33
C HIS A 339 16.53 7.37 -13.86
N MET A 340 15.28 6.92 -14.03
CA MET A 340 14.85 5.57 -13.68
C MET A 340 15.75 4.53 -14.38
N PRO A 341 16.34 3.58 -13.63
CA PRO A 341 17.16 2.55 -14.26
C PRO A 341 16.30 1.61 -15.11
N GLN A 342 16.83 1.21 -16.27
CA GLN A 342 16.29 0.11 -17.05
C GLN A 342 17.06 -1.19 -16.72
N CYS A 343 16.36 -2.31 -16.47
CA CYS A 343 17.01 -3.62 -16.44
C CYS A 343 17.54 -3.93 -17.85
N ARG A 344 18.61 -4.73 -17.92
CA ARG A 344 19.20 -5.24 -19.17
C ARG A 344 18.23 -5.99 -20.09
N CYS A 345 17.05 -6.38 -19.58
CA CYS A 345 15.97 -7.00 -20.36
C CYS A 345 14.98 -6.00 -20.97
N GLY A 346 15.26 -4.69 -20.88
CA GLY A 346 14.40 -3.62 -21.40
C GLY A 346 13.23 -3.23 -20.48
N LYS A 347 12.96 -3.98 -19.41
CA LYS A 347 11.93 -3.65 -18.41
C LYS A 347 12.42 -2.56 -17.45
N PRO A 348 11.53 -1.69 -16.93
CA PRO A 348 11.90 -0.73 -15.90
C PRO A 348 12.35 -1.43 -14.62
N ALA A 349 13.20 -0.77 -13.84
CA ALA A 349 13.59 -1.23 -12.52
C ALA A 349 12.74 -0.52 -11.44
N VAL A 350 12.26 -1.29 -10.47
CA VAL A 350 11.43 -0.81 -9.36
C VAL A 350 12.28 -0.50 -8.15
N LEU A 351 12.00 0.63 -7.49
CA LEU A 351 12.64 1.01 -6.23
C LEU A 351 12.01 0.24 -5.08
N ARG A 352 12.84 -0.40 -4.25
CA ARG A 352 12.43 -1.16 -3.06
C ARG A 352 13.34 -0.81 -1.89
N THR A 353 12.87 -1.15 -0.70
CA THR A 353 13.63 -0.98 0.54
C THR A 353 14.02 -2.35 1.10
N ALA A 354 15.26 -2.46 1.56
CA ALA A 354 15.74 -3.65 2.22
C ALA A 354 15.14 -3.75 3.63
N ASN A 355 14.17 -4.64 3.82
CA ASN A 355 13.41 -4.72 5.08
C ASN A 355 13.70 -6.00 5.90
N ARG A 356 14.71 -6.79 5.52
CA ARG A 356 15.04 -8.05 6.23
C ARG A 356 15.86 -7.77 7.49
N PRO A 357 15.29 -7.90 8.72
CA PRO A 357 15.92 -7.39 9.95
C PRO A 357 17.32 -7.94 10.25
N SER A 358 17.62 -9.14 9.77
CA SER A 358 18.91 -9.82 9.97
C SER A 358 20.02 -9.41 8.99
N LYS A 359 19.78 -8.40 8.13
CA LYS A 359 20.73 -7.99 7.09
C LYS A 359 21.37 -6.64 7.40
N LYS A 360 22.64 -6.47 6.98
CA LYS A 360 23.46 -5.27 7.19
C LYS A 360 22.84 -3.98 6.63
N HIS A 361 22.04 -4.08 5.59
CA HIS A 361 21.54 -2.94 4.80
C HIS A 361 20.05 -2.63 5.05
N VAL A 362 19.51 -2.94 6.24
CA VAL A 362 18.10 -2.66 6.55
C VAL A 362 17.80 -1.17 6.45
N GLY A 363 16.73 -0.82 5.75
CA GLY A 363 16.32 0.57 5.50
C GLY A 363 17.00 1.24 4.31
N GLU A 364 18.00 0.59 3.68
CA GLU A 364 18.61 1.08 2.44
C GLU A 364 17.72 0.77 1.23
N TYR A 365 17.82 1.63 0.21
CA TYR A 365 17.03 1.53 -1.02
C TYR A 365 17.85 0.92 -2.15
N PHE A 366 17.21 0.10 -2.95
CA PHE A 366 17.80 -0.51 -4.14
C PHE A 366 16.78 -0.60 -5.28
N TYR A 367 17.27 -0.60 -6.50
CA TYR A 367 16.48 -0.94 -7.67
C TYR A 367 16.67 -2.40 -8.01
N MET A 368 15.58 -3.06 -8.41
CA MET A 368 15.61 -4.40 -9.00
C MET A 368 14.72 -4.43 -10.23
N CYS A 369 14.96 -5.37 -11.15
CA CYS A 369 14.07 -5.52 -12.29
C CYS A 369 12.62 -5.72 -11.84
N ALA A 370 11.70 -5.02 -12.48
CA ALA A 370 10.27 -5.18 -12.25
C ALA A 370 9.68 -6.47 -12.82
N GLY A 371 10.55 -7.40 -13.26
CA GLY A 371 10.20 -8.58 -14.05
C GLY A 371 9.05 -9.43 -13.51
N SER A 372 8.52 -10.26 -14.38
CA SER A 372 7.51 -11.28 -14.09
C SER A 372 7.96 -12.59 -14.74
N VAL A 373 7.52 -13.69 -14.15
CA VAL A 373 7.62 -15.08 -14.65
C VAL A 373 7.45 -15.11 -16.19
N PRO A 374 8.25 -15.91 -16.95
CA PRO A 374 9.08 -17.03 -16.49
C PRO A 374 10.60 -16.76 -16.40
N ALA A 375 11.11 -15.63 -16.90
CA ALA A 375 12.54 -15.33 -16.86
C ALA A 375 12.89 -14.38 -15.70
N SER A 376 13.65 -14.88 -14.71
CA SER A 376 14.15 -14.07 -13.60
C SER A 376 15.30 -13.15 -14.06
N CYS A 377 15.07 -11.83 -14.16
CA CYS A 377 16.16 -10.84 -14.34
C CYS A 377 16.85 -10.61 -12.98
N SER A 378 18.17 -10.75 -12.93
CA SER A 378 19.01 -10.53 -11.75
C SER A 378 19.49 -9.07 -11.59
N TYR A 379 18.95 -8.14 -12.37
CA TYR A 379 19.34 -6.73 -12.30
C TYR A 379 19.12 -6.15 -10.90
N PHE A 380 20.16 -5.50 -10.40
CA PHE A 380 20.21 -4.91 -9.08
C PHE A 380 21.16 -3.71 -9.08
N CYS A 381 20.80 -2.61 -8.43
CA CYS A 381 21.74 -1.55 -8.07
C CYS A 381 21.28 -0.81 -6.81
N TRP A 382 22.21 -0.34 -5.98
CA TRP A 382 21.85 0.48 -4.83
C TRP A 382 21.45 1.89 -5.26
N LEU A 383 20.52 2.50 -4.53
CA LEU A 383 20.17 3.90 -4.76
C LEU A 383 21.37 4.83 -4.52
N ARG A 384 22.18 4.55 -3.49
CA ARG A 384 23.34 5.40 -3.12
C ARG A 384 24.33 5.55 -4.26
N ASP A 385 24.53 4.50 -5.04
CA ASP A 385 25.45 4.47 -6.18
C ASP A 385 24.93 5.32 -7.36
N ARG A 386 23.65 5.76 -7.30
CA ARG A 386 23.00 6.60 -8.31
C ARG A 386 22.62 7.99 -7.81
N LEU A 387 22.86 8.31 -6.53
CA LEU A 387 22.51 9.62 -5.97
C LEU A 387 23.17 10.80 -6.72
N PRO A 388 24.45 10.74 -7.17
CA PRO A 388 25.05 11.84 -7.93
C PRO A 388 24.23 12.21 -9.17
N LEU A 389 23.83 11.22 -9.97
CA LEU A 389 22.98 11.41 -11.16
C LEU A 389 21.60 12.00 -10.83
N LEU A 390 21.04 11.65 -9.67
CA LEU A 390 19.71 12.08 -9.25
C LEU A 390 19.71 13.50 -8.66
N LEU A 391 20.84 13.97 -8.15
CA LEU A 391 20.97 15.27 -7.47
C LEU A 391 21.56 16.35 -8.40
N GLU A 392 22.43 16.02 -9.35
CA GLU A 392 22.99 16.97 -10.32
C GLU A 392 21.93 17.58 -11.26
N GLY A 393 20.89 16.81 -11.61
CA GLY A 393 19.76 17.31 -12.40
C GLY A 393 18.77 18.21 -11.64
N ALA A 394 18.88 18.29 -10.30
CA ALA A 394 18.00 19.13 -9.48
C ALA A 394 18.49 20.59 -9.38
N ALA A 395 19.81 20.80 -9.41
CA ALA A 395 20.42 22.13 -9.30
C ALA A 395 20.22 22.99 -10.57
N THR A 396 20.09 22.36 -11.74
CA THR A 396 19.90 23.06 -13.02
C THR A 396 18.45 23.48 -13.27
N ALA A 397 17.46 22.78 -12.69
CA ALA A 397 16.04 23.11 -12.85
C ALA A 397 15.59 24.31 -11.98
N THR A 398 16.31 24.61 -10.89
CA THR A 398 16.05 25.80 -10.06
C THR A 398 16.63 27.07 -10.66
N ALA A 399 17.57 26.98 -11.60
CA ALA A 399 18.20 28.14 -12.23
C ALA A 399 17.42 28.70 -13.44
N SER A 400 16.38 28.01 -13.93
CA SER A 400 15.64 28.42 -15.13
C SER A 400 14.32 29.13 -14.84
N ARG A 401 14.14 29.69 -13.63
CA ARG A 401 12.90 30.36 -13.20
C ARG A 401 13.07 31.81 -12.75
N ASP A 402 14.17 32.46 -13.11
CA ASP A 402 14.39 33.87 -12.81
C ASP A 402 14.52 34.72 -14.09
N TYR A 403 13.56 35.64 -14.24
CA TYR A 403 13.51 36.87 -15.04
C TYR A 403 13.57 36.82 -16.58
N GLY A 404 12.38 36.85 -17.18
CA GLY A 404 12.11 37.53 -18.45
C GLY A 404 11.00 38.55 -18.26
N VAL A 405 11.32 39.72 -17.70
CA VAL A 405 10.46 40.90 -17.79
C VAL A 405 11.03 41.72 -18.95
N ASP A 406 10.40 41.60 -20.11
CA ASP A 406 10.64 42.48 -21.25
C ASP A 406 10.10 43.87 -20.91
N ASP A 407 11.02 44.82 -20.78
CA ASP A 407 10.75 46.25 -20.75
C ASP A 407 10.48 46.72 -22.19
N GLN A 408 9.22 46.92 -22.55
CA GLN A 408 8.84 47.68 -23.75
C GLN A 408 8.69 49.16 -23.40
N LYS A 409 9.70 49.96 -23.77
CA LYS A 409 9.57 51.40 -24.05
C LYS A 409 10.48 51.80 -25.20
N SER A 410 9.88 51.97 -26.38
CA SER A 410 9.98 53.16 -27.26
C SER A 410 9.20 52.92 -28.54
#